data_AF-A0A1Y3WVB3-F1
#
_entry.id   AF-A0A1Y3WVB3-F1
#
_cell.length_a   1.000
_cell.length_b   1.000
_cell.length_c   1.000
_cell.angle_alpha   90.00
_cell.angle_beta   90.00
_cell.angle_gamma   90.00
#
_symmetry.space_group_name_H-M   'P 1'
#
loop_
_entity.id
_entity.type
_entity.pdbx_description
1 polymer ?
#
loop_
_entity_poly.entity_id
_entity_poly.type
_entity_poly.pdbx_seq_one_letter_code
_entity_poly.pdbx_strand_id
1 'polypeptide(L)'
;MKRLCATLLMIAWGLSALAGGKSTTIVYINGAKYYIHTVQAGETLYGLSKTYGVGEQVIVENNPSIVRGLKTNQNIKIPYVAEAPEIMSERKLRKTFNFHQVAPGETLFALSRQYEIPVKTLMADNPNLDPLHMRPGERVLIRRKQIGSETAAGTQQQWEAYQKSLNSVAETGTSYHIVHAGETFYSLSRRFGITEEQLSALNGGLKPADLKAGAMIVVPGEDQKEPAATEDTLRRDSLPPFGDVEPIEFRALRRSEALNVAVLLPLAVNGEPNGNYLEFYQGFLLGLDSVKQKSGISVNVDLYNTARDSARIVSILEDKAFRRTHLIVGPVYEEGLYPVVRYAEKHQIPVVSPLANIERMNSDVLFQLAPDPDRKYEKVRDLVAADKQVTLIYTQTVDREFEREILALLGNRPYERYNYRYQQGAQGSSDLTPLLENDADNVFVILSDNEVDVDRILAGLASADTSITSRGRTAPKFTVLGNARWNRYNNLDRAIFFKDRVVFISTYHAKRDSEVVKAFDDAYLRSFGMLPTLFSYRGYDTAMIFAPAMYGDIEYDLEDHRYTPLQTTYLFTRPAGRANHVNYNWTRVNYHNDFTITIE
;
A
#
# COMPACT_ATOMS: atom_id res chain seq x y z
N MET A 1 -46.80 47.33 -19.18
CA MET A 1 -45.68 47.31 -20.15
C MET A 1 -44.35 47.50 -19.42
N LYS A 2 -43.60 46.45 -19.09
CA LYS A 2 -42.13 46.46 -18.87
C LYS A 2 -41.60 45.03 -19.04
N ARG A 3 -40.82 44.79 -20.10
CA ARG A 3 -39.96 43.62 -20.38
C ARG A 3 -38.80 44.08 -21.26
N LEU A 4 -37.72 43.28 -21.27
CA LEU A 4 -36.52 43.30 -22.12
C LEU A 4 -35.45 44.35 -21.75
N CYS A 5 -34.16 44.17 -22.02
CA CYS A 5 -33.21 43.06 -22.10
C CYS A 5 -31.88 43.73 -22.51
N ALA A 6 -30.76 43.16 -22.04
CA ALA A 6 -29.47 43.06 -22.73
C ALA A 6 -28.53 44.27 -22.93
N THR A 7 -27.25 43.91 -22.74
CA THR A 7 -26.01 44.28 -23.47
C THR A 7 -25.02 45.32 -22.93
N LEU A 8 -23.78 44.80 -22.82
CA LEU A 8 -22.46 45.40 -23.07
C LEU A 8 -21.81 46.22 -21.95
N LEU A 9 -20.92 45.54 -21.20
CA LEU A 9 -19.69 46.17 -20.72
C LEU A 9 -18.49 45.48 -21.36
N MET A 10 -17.99 46.10 -22.43
CA MET A 10 -16.66 45.87 -22.97
C MET A 10 -15.63 46.33 -21.93
N ILE A 11 -14.71 45.45 -21.53
CA ILE A 11 -13.47 45.85 -20.87
C ILE A 11 -12.34 45.64 -21.85
N ALA A 12 -11.64 46.76 -22.10
CA ALA A 12 -10.66 46.96 -23.13
C ALA A 12 -9.46 46.01 -23.04
N TRP A 13 -9.11 45.44 -24.18
CA TRP A 13 -7.73 45.07 -24.50
C TRP A 13 -6.93 46.37 -24.68
N GLY A 14 -6.13 46.70 -23.67
CA GLY A 14 -5.06 47.69 -23.75
C GLY A 14 -3.72 46.98 -23.56
N LEU A 15 -2.93 46.95 -24.64
CA LEU A 15 -1.50 46.61 -24.60
C LEU A 15 -0.81 47.42 -23.51
N SER A 16 -0.51 46.74 -22.39
CA SER A 16 0.47 47.14 -21.42
C SER A 16 1.48 46.01 -21.38
N ALA A 17 2.73 46.28 -21.75
CA ALA A 17 3.84 45.38 -21.49
C ALA A 17 3.95 45.20 -19.96
N LEU A 18 3.29 44.18 -19.43
CA LEU A 18 3.33 43.86 -18.01
C LEU A 18 4.63 43.10 -17.74
N ALA A 19 5.57 43.81 -17.11
CA ALA A 19 6.70 43.19 -16.45
C ALA A 19 6.21 42.05 -15.56
N GLY A 20 6.60 40.81 -15.87
CA GLY A 20 6.33 39.66 -15.02
C GLY A 20 6.96 39.89 -13.64
N GLY A 21 6.13 39.91 -12.59
CA GLY A 21 6.61 40.01 -11.21
C GLY A 21 7.35 38.75 -10.76
N LYS A 22 8.06 38.83 -9.61
CA LYS A 22 8.68 37.65 -8.98
C LYS A 22 7.62 36.59 -8.67
N SER A 23 7.94 35.33 -8.90
CA SER A 23 7.08 34.20 -8.56
C SER A 23 6.80 34.15 -7.06
N THR A 24 5.60 33.71 -6.70
CA THR A 24 5.23 33.47 -5.30
C THR A 24 5.37 32.00 -4.89
N THR A 25 5.66 31.13 -5.86
CA THR A 25 5.92 29.70 -5.63
C THR A 25 7.38 29.53 -5.26
N ILE A 26 7.62 29.06 -4.04
CA ILE A 26 8.96 28.81 -3.51
C ILE A 26 9.06 27.34 -3.16
N VAL A 27 10.17 26.71 -3.53
CA VAL A 27 10.51 25.34 -3.15
C VAL A 27 11.91 25.27 -2.56
N TYR A 28 12.19 24.18 -1.87
CA TYR A 28 13.51 23.88 -1.32
C TYR A 28 14.02 22.60 -1.98
N ILE A 29 15.23 22.68 -2.55
CA ILE A 29 15.86 21.57 -3.25
C ILE A 29 17.28 21.48 -2.70
N ASN A 30 17.64 20.33 -2.11
CA ASN A 30 18.96 20.08 -1.52
C ASN A 30 19.41 21.18 -0.53
N GLY A 31 18.49 21.64 0.33
CA GLY A 31 18.75 22.70 1.32
C GLY A 31 18.86 24.12 0.76
N ALA A 32 18.73 24.30 -0.55
CA ALA A 32 18.72 25.61 -1.20
C ALA A 32 17.30 26.05 -1.59
N LYS A 33 17.01 27.35 -1.43
CA LYS A 33 15.69 27.94 -1.67
C LYS A 33 15.60 28.49 -3.09
N TYR A 34 14.51 28.17 -3.79
CA TYR A 34 14.28 28.56 -5.18
C TYR A 34 12.88 29.15 -5.38
N TYR A 35 12.78 30.15 -6.26
CA TYR A 35 11.52 30.49 -6.91
C TYR A 35 11.28 29.53 -8.08
N ILE A 36 10.05 29.04 -8.21
CA ILE A 36 9.61 28.33 -9.41
C ILE A 36 8.88 29.33 -10.30
N HIS A 37 9.51 29.70 -11.41
CA HIS A 37 8.97 30.68 -12.34
C HIS A 37 8.55 30.02 -13.64
N THR A 38 7.29 30.24 -14.03
CA THR A 38 6.76 29.82 -15.33
C THR A 38 7.05 30.90 -16.36
N VAL A 39 7.89 30.58 -17.35
CA VAL A 39 8.30 31.49 -18.41
C VAL A 39 7.09 31.94 -19.22
N GLN A 40 6.85 33.24 -19.26
CA GLN A 40 5.81 33.89 -20.06
C GLN A 40 6.30 34.17 -21.48
N ALA A 41 5.36 34.41 -22.39
CA ALA A 41 5.68 34.77 -23.77
C ALA A 41 6.46 36.11 -23.80
N GLY A 42 7.65 36.09 -24.40
CA GLY A 42 8.50 37.28 -24.56
C GLY A 42 9.50 37.54 -23.41
N GLU A 43 9.53 36.71 -22.36
CA GLU A 43 10.55 36.83 -21.33
C GLU A 43 11.93 36.35 -21.81
N THR A 44 12.99 36.99 -21.30
CA THR A 44 14.38 36.67 -21.62
C THR A 44 15.18 36.39 -20.35
N LEU A 45 16.28 35.64 -20.45
CA LEU A 45 17.19 35.40 -19.31
C LEU A 45 17.68 36.72 -18.68
N TYR A 46 18.03 37.69 -19.51
CA TYR A 46 18.38 39.04 -19.08
C TYR A 46 17.25 39.70 -18.27
N GLY A 47 16.01 39.67 -18.75
CA GLY A 47 14.85 40.23 -18.06
C GLY A 47 14.62 39.57 -16.70
N LEU A 48 14.66 38.24 -16.66
CA LEU A 48 14.50 37.47 -15.42
C LEU A 48 15.66 37.71 -14.45
N SER A 49 16.89 37.81 -14.95
CA SER A 49 18.06 38.16 -14.12
C SER A 49 17.88 39.48 -13.39
N LYS A 50 17.35 40.50 -14.07
CA LYS A 50 17.04 41.80 -13.47
C LYS A 50 15.87 41.73 -12.49
N THR A 51 14.80 41.02 -12.82
CA THR A 51 13.62 40.86 -11.95
C THR A 51 13.97 40.17 -10.63
N TYR A 52 14.80 39.14 -10.67
CA TYR A 52 15.13 38.32 -9.50
C TYR A 52 16.44 38.70 -8.81
N GLY A 53 17.28 39.55 -9.42
CA GLY A 53 18.58 39.92 -8.87
C GLY A 53 19.61 38.77 -8.89
N VAL A 54 19.43 37.80 -9.78
CA VAL A 54 20.29 36.61 -9.94
C VAL A 54 21.01 36.71 -11.28
N GLY A 55 22.31 36.48 -11.33
CA GLY A 55 23.05 36.52 -12.61
C GLY A 55 22.54 35.49 -13.61
N GLU A 56 22.50 35.83 -14.91
CA GLU A 56 22.01 34.93 -15.97
C GLU A 56 22.72 33.57 -15.96
N GLN A 57 24.03 33.57 -15.76
CA GLN A 57 24.82 32.35 -15.68
C GLN A 57 24.37 31.46 -14.50
N VAL A 58 24.07 32.06 -13.35
CA VAL A 58 23.58 31.32 -12.16
C VAL A 58 22.20 30.74 -12.43
N ILE A 59 21.33 31.44 -13.17
CA ILE A 59 20.03 30.90 -13.59
C ILE A 59 20.24 29.69 -14.53
N VAL A 60 21.17 29.78 -15.49
CA VAL A 60 21.47 28.68 -16.43
C VAL A 60 22.10 27.48 -15.71
N GLU A 61 23.03 27.70 -14.79
CA GLU A 61 23.67 26.64 -13.99
C GLU A 61 22.64 25.81 -13.19
N ASN A 62 21.60 26.48 -12.66
CA ASN A 62 20.52 25.81 -11.95
C ASN A 62 19.47 25.17 -12.89
N ASN A 63 19.51 25.48 -14.19
CA ASN A 63 18.58 24.96 -15.19
C ASN A 63 19.30 24.55 -16.48
N PRO A 64 20.11 23.48 -16.50
CA PRO A 64 20.89 23.11 -17.68
C PRO A 64 20.07 22.92 -18.97
N SER A 65 18.77 22.64 -18.85
CA SER A 65 17.84 22.48 -19.97
C SER A 65 17.56 23.78 -20.76
N ILE A 66 17.85 24.97 -20.20
CA ILE A 66 17.59 26.26 -20.86
C ILE A 66 18.80 26.85 -21.56
N VAL A 67 19.92 26.12 -21.64
CA VAL A 67 21.12 26.54 -22.38
C VAL A 67 20.81 26.87 -23.85
N ARG A 68 19.80 26.20 -24.43
CA ARG A 68 19.33 26.44 -25.81
C ARG A 68 18.25 27.52 -25.92
N GLY A 69 18.02 28.29 -24.85
CA GLY A 69 17.00 29.32 -24.75
C GLY A 69 15.79 28.93 -23.91
N LEU A 70 15.01 29.93 -23.48
CA LEU A 70 13.78 29.77 -22.71
C LEU A 70 12.62 29.36 -23.61
N LYS A 71 11.76 28.45 -23.14
CA LYS A 71 10.50 28.10 -23.82
C LYS A 71 9.31 28.65 -23.04
N THR A 72 8.30 29.17 -23.73
CA THR A 72 7.05 29.61 -23.10
C THR A 72 6.38 28.45 -22.35
N ASN A 73 5.82 28.74 -21.17
CA ASN A 73 5.23 27.81 -20.21
C ASN A 73 6.21 26.80 -19.57
N GLN A 74 7.51 26.96 -19.76
CA GLN A 74 8.52 26.17 -19.06
C GLN A 74 8.68 26.69 -17.62
N ASN A 75 8.71 25.78 -16.64
CA ASN A 75 9.08 26.13 -15.27
C ASN A 75 10.60 26.08 -15.10
N ILE A 76 11.16 27.11 -14.47
CA ILE A 76 12.59 27.21 -14.17
C ILE A 76 12.83 27.54 -12.70
N LYS A 77 13.96 27.06 -12.17
CA LYS A 77 14.46 27.30 -10.82
C LYS A 77 15.24 28.60 -10.79
N ILE A 78 14.76 29.61 -10.07
CA ILE A 78 15.52 30.84 -9.88
C ILE A 78 15.99 30.89 -8.42
N PRO A 79 17.31 30.83 -8.15
CA PRO A 79 17.84 30.93 -6.79
C PRO A 79 17.23 32.09 -6.01
N TYR A 80 16.80 31.80 -4.79
CA TYR A 80 16.23 32.81 -3.92
C TYR A 80 17.36 33.67 -3.35
N VAL A 81 17.43 34.93 -3.75
CA VAL A 81 18.26 35.93 -3.09
C VAL A 81 17.46 36.50 -1.93
N ALA A 82 17.90 36.22 -0.70
CA ALA A 82 17.28 36.79 0.47
C ALA A 82 17.50 38.30 0.50
N GLU A 83 16.42 39.07 0.41
CA GLU A 83 16.42 40.43 0.93
C GLU A 83 16.68 40.32 2.43
N ALA A 84 17.63 41.10 2.96
CA ALA A 84 18.04 41.03 4.35
C ALA A 84 16.78 41.10 5.24
N PRO A 85 16.50 40.08 6.07
CA PRO A 85 15.30 40.08 6.87
C PRO A 85 15.32 41.30 7.79
N GLU A 86 14.23 42.06 7.86
CA GLU A 86 14.05 43.03 8.94
C GLU A 86 14.19 42.26 10.26
N ILE A 87 15.29 42.48 10.97
CA ILE A 87 15.56 41.82 12.25
C ILE A 87 14.46 42.27 13.22
N MET A 88 13.46 41.41 13.41
CA MET A 88 12.42 41.66 14.39
C MET A 88 13.04 41.63 15.78
N SER A 89 12.76 42.64 16.61
CA SER A 89 13.18 42.61 18.01
C SER A 89 12.58 41.38 18.71
N GLU A 90 13.32 40.82 19.68
CA GLU A 90 12.91 39.59 20.39
C GLU A 90 11.52 39.74 21.03
N ARG A 91 11.18 40.94 21.49
CA ARG A 91 9.85 41.30 22.02
C ARG A 91 8.75 41.16 20.96
N LYS A 92 9.01 41.55 19.71
CA LYS A 92 8.06 41.44 18.60
C LYS A 92 7.90 39.98 18.15
N LEU A 93 9.00 39.20 18.14
CA LEU A 93 9.00 37.77 17.85
C LEU A 93 8.10 37.00 18.83
N ARG A 94 8.33 37.13 20.14
CA ARG A 94 7.54 36.43 21.19
C ARG A 94 6.05 36.84 21.19
N LYS A 95 5.72 38.05 20.76
CA LYS A 95 4.32 38.51 20.64
C LYS A 95 3.62 37.91 19.42
N THR A 96 4.37 37.62 18.36
CA THR A 96 3.83 37.23 17.04
C THR A 96 3.81 35.71 16.85
N PHE A 97 4.79 35.00 17.39
CA PHE A 97 5.02 33.58 17.16
C PHE A 97 5.02 32.75 18.45
N ASN A 98 4.51 31.53 18.35
CA ASN A 98 4.89 30.44 19.22
C ASN A 98 6.16 29.79 18.65
N PHE A 99 6.97 29.18 19.52
CA PHE A 99 8.14 28.41 19.11
C PHE A 99 7.82 26.94 19.26
N HIS A 100 8.01 26.18 18.18
CA HIS A 100 7.97 24.73 18.18
C HIS A 100 9.40 24.20 18.04
N GLN A 101 9.76 23.16 18.79
CA GLN A 101 11.01 22.43 18.62
C GLN A 101 10.72 21.10 17.94
N VAL A 102 11.32 20.90 16.77
CA VAL A 102 11.08 19.72 15.94
C VAL A 102 11.38 18.45 16.71
N ALA A 103 10.39 17.57 16.85
CA ALA A 103 10.56 16.25 17.44
C ALA A 103 11.26 15.29 16.45
N PRO A 104 11.93 14.23 16.94
CA PRO A 104 12.50 13.21 16.05
C PRO A 104 11.46 12.63 15.08
N GLY A 105 11.73 12.72 13.77
CA GLY A 105 10.86 12.20 12.71
C GLY A 105 9.62 13.06 12.42
N GLU A 106 9.51 14.25 12.99
CA GLU A 106 8.41 15.17 12.72
C GLU A 106 8.59 15.85 11.35
N THR A 107 7.48 15.99 10.62
CA THR A 107 7.46 16.55 9.27
C THR A 107 6.75 17.90 9.26
N LEU A 108 7.06 18.75 8.27
CA LEU A 108 6.36 20.02 8.09
C LEU A 108 4.85 19.82 7.90
N PHE A 109 4.47 18.72 7.25
CA PHE A 109 3.08 18.31 7.10
C PHE A 109 2.42 18.01 8.46
N ALA A 110 3.10 17.25 9.34
CA ALA A 110 2.61 16.97 10.69
C ALA A 110 2.43 18.26 11.50
N LEU A 111 3.37 19.20 11.40
CA LEU A 111 3.28 20.51 12.07
C LEU A 111 2.12 21.37 11.56
N SER A 112 1.92 21.43 10.24
CA SER A 112 0.80 22.14 9.63
C SER A 112 -0.54 21.59 10.12
N ARG A 113 -0.66 20.27 10.22
CA ARG A 113 -1.86 19.61 10.77
C ARG A 113 -2.03 19.85 12.27
N GLN A 114 -0.95 19.75 13.05
CA GLN A 114 -1.00 19.92 14.50
C GLN A 114 -1.47 21.33 14.90
N TYR A 115 -0.98 22.35 14.20
CA TYR A 115 -1.30 23.75 14.49
C TYR A 115 -2.41 24.32 13.63
N GLU A 116 -2.96 23.54 12.69
CA GLU A 116 -3.99 23.98 11.74
C GLU A 116 -3.60 25.29 11.03
N ILE A 117 -2.35 25.35 10.57
CA ILE A 117 -1.76 26.50 9.87
C ILE A 117 -1.37 26.08 8.45
N PRO A 118 -1.62 26.93 7.42
CA PRO A 118 -1.17 26.67 6.06
C PRO A 118 0.35 26.42 5.99
N VAL A 119 0.78 25.37 5.28
CA VAL A 119 2.20 25.07 5.05
C VAL A 119 2.93 26.28 4.46
N LYS A 120 2.28 26.99 3.54
CA LYS A 120 2.80 28.23 2.95
C LYS A 120 3.12 29.30 4.00
N THR A 121 2.30 29.44 5.03
CA THR A 121 2.56 30.37 6.14
C THR A 121 3.76 29.91 6.96
N LEU A 122 3.83 28.62 7.32
CA LEU A 122 4.97 28.07 8.06
C LEU A 122 6.28 28.31 7.31
N MET A 123 6.32 28.08 6.00
CA MET A 123 7.52 28.31 5.19
C MET A 123 7.86 29.80 5.04
N ALA A 124 6.85 30.67 4.96
CA ALA A 124 7.07 32.12 4.91
C ALA A 124 7.67 32.66 6.21
N ASP A 125 7.22 32.14 7.35
CA ASP A 125 7.72 32.52 8.67
C ASP A 125 9.07 31.88 9.00
N ASN A 126 9.41 30.78 8.34
CA ASN A 126 10.65 30.04 8.54
C ASN A 126 11.45 29.96 7.24
N PRO A 127 11.98 31.10 6.73
CA PRO A 127 12.59 31.17 5.40
C PRO A 127 13.85 30.31 5.23
N ASN A 128 14.43 29.78 6.31
CA ASN A 128 15.63 28.93 6.30
C ASN A 128 15.34 27.46 6.63
N LEU A 129 14.08 27.08 6.87
CA LEU A 129 13.70 25.71 7.18
C LEU A 129 13.68 24.86 5.91
N ASP A 130 14.39 23.73 5.92
CA ASP A 130 14.30 22.72 4.85
C ASP A 130 13.13 21.74 5.16
N PRO A 131 12.03 21.77 4.39
CA PRO A 131 10.90 20.88 4.61
C PRO A 131 11.19 19.40 4.35
N LEU A 132 12.25 19.07 3.60
CA LEU A 132 12.63 17.69 3.28
C LEU A 132 13.55 17.09 4.35
N HIS A 133 14.29 17.93 5.09
CA HIS A 133 15.31 17.51 6.04
C HIS A 133 15.25 18.30 7.35
N MET A 134 14.07 18.30 7.99
CA MET A 134 13.90 18.96 9.29
C MET A 134 14.74 18.25 10.37
N ARG A 135 15.57 19.01 11.09
CA ARG A 135 16.45 18.43 12.11
C ARG A 135 15.77 18.41 13.48
N PRO A 136 15.89 17.33 14.26
CA PRO A 136 15.40 17.30 15.63
C PRO A 136 16.02 18.45 16.46
N GLY A 137 15.18 19.16 17.22
CA GLY A 137 15.56 20.34 18.01
C GLY A 137 15.63 21.65 17.22
N GLU A 138 15.45 21.63 15.90
CA GLU A 138 15.33 22.84 15.09
C GLU A 138 14.12 23.67 15.54
N ARG A 139 14.26 24.99 15.56
CA ARG A 139 13.22 25.90 16.04
C ARG A 139 12.35 26.39 14.88
N VAL A 140 11.07 26.05 14.91
CA VAL A 140 10.07 26.49 13.95
C VAL A 140 9.17 27.56 14.56
N LEU A 141 9.03 28.69 13.87
CA LEU A 141 8.12 29.78 14.20
C LEU A 141 6.70 29.42 13.75
N ILE A 142 5.77 29.47 14.70
CA ILE A 142 4.34 29.17 14.47
C ILE A 142 3.53 30.44 14.69
N ARG A 143 2.89 30.96 13.64
CA ARG A 143 2.18 32.25 13.68
C ARG A 143 0.92 32.18 14.54
N ARG A 144 0.94 32.84 15.70
CA ARG A 144 -0.15 32.75 16.71
C ARG A 144 -1.52 33.11 16.14
N LYS A 145 -1.59 34.13 15.28
CA LYS A 145 -2.86 34.63 14.71
C LYS A 145 -3.48 33.70 13.66
N GLN A 146 -2.75 32.69 13.17
CA GLN A 146 -3.22 31.76 12.14
C GLN A 146 -3.40 30.33 12.65
N ILE A 147 -3.14 30.07 13.94
CA ILE A 147 -3.47 28.77 14.53
C ILE A 147 -4.97 28.55 14.37
N GLY A 148 -5.37 27.41 13.76
CA GLY A 148 -6.77 27.10 13.45
C GLY A 148 -7.32 27.76 12.18
N SER A 149 -6.48 28.39 11.34
CA SER A 149 -6.94 29.05 10.12
C SER A 149 -7.07 28.12 8.91
N GLU A 150 -6.64 26.86 9.03
CA GLU A 150 -6.62 25.88 7.95
C GLU A 150 -7.26 24.56 8.36
N THR A 151 -7.86 23.86 7.40
CA THR A 151 -8.45 22.53 7.59
C THR A 151 -7.50 21.44 7.12
N ALA A 152 -7.67 20.21 7.63
CA ALA A 152 -6.88 19.06 7.17
C ALA A 152 -6.96 18.85 5.63
N ALA A 153 -8.12 19.12 5.02
CA ALA A 153 -8.29 19.02 3.57
C ALA A 153 -7.52 20.11 2.82
N GLY A 154 -7.50 21.35 3.31
CA GLY A 154 -6.72 22.44 2.74
C GLY A 154 -5.21 22.24 2.90
N THR A 155 -4.76 21.68 4.03
CA THR A 155 -3.36 21.26 4.23
C THR A 155 -2.93 20.23 3.19
N GLN A 156 -3.76 19.22 2.91
CA GLN A 156 -3.47 18.21 1.90
C GLN A 156 -3.34 18.80 0.49
N GLN A 157 -4.30 19.64 0.08
CA GLN A 157 -4.27 20.30 -1.23
C GLN A 157 -3.02 21.18 -1.42
N GLN A 158 -2.60 21.91 -0.38
CA GLN A 158 -1.38 22.71 -0.44
C GLN A 158 -0.12 21.85 -0.57
N TRP A 159 -0.09 20.70 0.10
CA TRP A 159 1.04 19.78 0.03
C TRP A 159 1.16 19.13 -1.36
N GLU A 160 0.04 18.74 -1.96
CA GLU A 160 -0.01 18.27 -3.35
C GLU A 160 0.40 19.35 -4.36
N ALA A 161 -0.04 20.60 -4.15
CA ALA A 161 0.38 21.74 -4.99
C ALA A 161 1.89 22.02 -4.84
N TYR A 162 2.44 21.84 -3.65
CA TYR A 162 3.87 21.96 -3.37
C TYR A 162 4.67 20.85 -4.07
N GLN A 163 4.26 19.59 -3.93
CA GLN A 163 4.83 18.45 -4.65
C GLN A 163 4.80 18.68 -6.17
N LYS A 164 3.68 19.15 -6.71
CA LYS A 164 3.55 19.47 -8.14
C LYS A 164 4.54 20.56 -8.58
N SER A 165 4.76 21.57 -7.75
CA SER A 165 5.73 22.63 -8.01
C SER A 165 7.15 22.09 -8.05
N LEU A 166 7.50 21.19 -7.12
CA LEU A 166 8.79 20.48 -7.12
C LEU A 166 8.97 19.60 -8.35
N ASN A 167 7.96 18.81 -8.70
CA ASN A 167 8.00 17.92 -9.88
C ASN A 167 8.13 18.66 -11.20
N SER A 168 7.65 19.91 -11.27
CA SER A 168 7.77 20.72 -12.48
C SER A 168 9.20 21.16 -12.82
N VAL A 169 10.13 21.02 -11.87
CA VAL A 169 11.56 21.38 -12.02
C VAL A 169 12.50 20.29 -11.50
N ALA A 170 11.98 19.07 -11.29
CA ALA A 170 12.75 17.95 -10.80
C ALA A 170 13.91 17.62 -11.77
N GLU A 171 14.97 17.04 -11.23
CA GLU A 171 16.09 16.59 -12.06
C GLU A 171 15.64 15.45 -12.98
N THR A 172 16.20 15.42 -14.19
CA THR A 172 15.87 14.41 -15.21
C THR A 172 15.97 13.00 -14.62
N GLY A 173 14.89 12.22 -14.69
CA GLY A 173 14.84 10.87 -14.14
C GLY A 173 14.40 10.77 -12.68
N THR A 174 14.04 11.88 -12.03
CA THR A 174 13.53 11.89 -10.65
C THR A 174 12.18 12.60 -10.54
N SER A 175 11.44 12.29 -9.48
CA SER A 175 10.25 13.00 -9.03
C SER A 175 10.17 12.98 -7.51
N TYR A 176 9.34 13.83 -6.94
CA TYR A 176 9.05 13.91 -5.51
C TYR A 176 7.70 13.25 -5.23
N HIS A 177 7.66 12.43 -4.19
CA HIS A 177 6.49 11.69 -3.72
C HIS A 177 6.16 12.05 -2.28
N ILE A 178 4.88 12.25 -1.97
CA ILE A 178 4.39 12.39 -0.60
C ILE A 178 4.07 11.01 -0.07
N VAL A 179 4.73 10.60 1.00
CA VAL A 179 4.47 9.32 1.68
C VAL A 179 3.08 9.37 2.29
N HIS A 180 2.18 8.51 1.83
CA HIS A 180 0.85 8.36 2.39
C HIS A 180 0.85 7.38 3.58
N ALA A 181 -0.19 7.44 4.41
CA ALA A 181 -0.33 6.51 5.52
C ALA A 181 -0.38 5.06 5.00
N GLY A 182 0.44 4.18 5.58
CA GLY A 182 0.53 2.77 5.20
C GLY A 182 1.55 2.46 4.09
N GLU A 183 2.15 3.48 3.45
CA GLU A 183 3.29 3.26 2.56
C GLU A 183 4.56 2.92 3.35
N THR A 184 5.34 1.98 2.82
CA THR A 184 6.60 1.47 3.37
C THR A 184 7.69 1.53 2.30
N PHE A 185 8.96 1.36 2.68
CA PHE A 185 10.05 1.22 1.71
C PHE A 185 9.76 0.11 0.70
N TYR A 186 9.24 -1.03 1.16
CA TYR A 186 8.82 -2.12 0.28
C TYR A 186 7.73 -1.70 -0.71
N SER A 187 6.63 -1.08 -0.25
CA SER A 187 5.55 -0.70 -1.15
C SER A 187 5.96 0.42 -2.12
N LEU A 188 6.79 1.36 -1.68
CA LEU A 188 7.30 2.47 -2.51
C LEU A 188 8.31 1.99 -3.54
N SER A 189 9.28 1.16 -3.13
CA SER A 189 10.29 0.59 -4.03
C SER A 189 9.63 -0.22 -5.15
N ARG A 190 8.64 -1.06 -4.82
CA ARG A 190 7.82 -1.78 -5.81
C ARG A 190 7.00 -0.85 -6.70
N ARG A 191 6.37 0.18 -6.13
CA ARG A 191 5.56 1.17 -6.88
C ARG A 191 6.39 1.90 -7.92
N PHE A 192 7.63 2.26 -7.58
CA PHE A 192 8.52 3.04 -8.44
C PHE A 192 9.57 2.19 -9.18
N GLY A 193 9.51 0.85 -9.07
CA GLY A 193 10.35 -0.07 -9.83
C GLY A 193 11.83 -0.08 -9.45
N ILE A 194 12.16 0.26 -8.22
CA ILE A 194 13.53 0.26 -7.67
C ILE A 194 13.63 -0.64 -6.43
N THR A 195 14.84 -0.90 -5.93
CA THR A 195 15.03 -1.62 -4.65
C THR A 195 14.91 -0.69 -3.44
N GLU A 196 14.76 -1.26 -2.24
CA GLU A 196 14.76 -0.49 -1.00
C GLU A 196 16.09 0.23 -0.77
N GLU A 197 17.21 -0.38 -1.16
CA GLU A 197 18.55 0.21 -1.10
C GLU A 197 18.67 1.38 -2.08
N GLN A 198 18.14 1.24 -3.30
CA GLN A 198 18.12 2.32 -4.28
C GLN A 198 17.23 3.48 -3.82
N LEU A 199 16.07 3.17 -3.23
CA LEU A 199 15.19 4.18 -2.64
C LEU A 199 15.88 4.89 -1.46
N SER A 200 16.61 4.16 -0.61
CA SER A 200 17.41 4.72 0.47
C SER A 200 18.49 5.65 -0.06
N ALA A 201 19.28 5.18 -1.03
CA ALA A 201 20.38 5.94 -1.64
C ALA A 201 19.88 7.22 -2.32
N LEU A 202 18.75 7.14 -3.04
CA LEU A 202 18.10 8.28 -3.69
C LEU A 202 17.65 9.35 -2.69
N ASN A 203 17.38 8.94 -1.45
CA ASN A 203 16.96 9.80 -0.35
C ASN A 203 18.09 10.01 0.68
N GLY A 204 19.35 10.05 0.24
CA GLY A 204 20.48 10.39 1.11
C GLY A 204 20.75 9.39 2.25
N GLY A 205 20.38 8.13 2.06
CA GLY A 205 20.51 7.07 3.08
C GLY A 205 19.34 6.97 4.06
N LEU A 206 18.16 7.50 3.70
CA LEU A 206 16.94 7.37 4.49
C LEU A 206 16.67 5.89 4.83
N LYS A 207 16.39 5.58 6.09
CA LYS A 207 16.13 4.20 6.54
C LYS A 207 14.62 3.91 6.60
N PRO A 208 14.19 2.65 6.46
CA PRO A 208 12.79 2.27 6.56
C PRO A 208 12.09 2.73 7.84
N ALA A 209 12.77 2.68 8.99
CA ALA A 209 12.22 3.12 10.28
C ALA A 209 11.93 4.63 10.35
N ASP A 210 12.65 5.41 9.54
CA ASP A 210 12.58 6.88 9.50
C ASP A 210 11.54 7.38 8.49
N LEU A 211 10.95 6.48 7.68
CA LEU A 211 9.87 6.81 6.76
C LEU A 211 8.57 7.07 7.53
N LYS A 212 8.04 8.30 7.45
CA LYS A 212 6.78 8.70 8.09
C LYS A 212 5.76 9.19 7.08
N ALA A 213 4.48 8.97 7.37
CA ALA A 213 3.40 9.55 6.58
C ALA A 213 3.50 11.10 6.58
N GLY A 214 3.27 11.68 5.41
CA GLY A 214 3.47 13.11 5.14
C GLY A 214 4.91 13.50 4.79
N ALA A 215 5.89 12.59 4.93
CA ALA A 215 7.25 12.85 4.46
C ALA A 215 7.26 13.02 2.94
N MET A 216 8.16 13.84 2.43
CA MET A 216 8.36 13.99 1.00
C MET A 216 9.71 13.40 0.63
N ILE A 217 9.69 12.44 -0.29
CA ILE A 217 10.85 11.66 -0.70
C ILE A 217 11.08 11.81 -2.21
N VAL A 218 12.31 11.63 -2.64
CA VAL A 218 12.69 11.52 -4.05
C VAL A 218 12.48 10.08 -4.50
N VAL A 219 11.88 9.93 -5.67
CA VAL A 219 11.59 8.66 -6.34
C VAL A 219 11.95 8.80 -7.83
N PRO A 220 12.09 7.70 -8.58
CA PRO A 220 12.26 7.75 -10.03
C PRO A 220 11.17 8.59 -10.73
N GLY A 221 11.55 9.33 -11.77
CA GLY A 221 10.66 10.14 -12.59
C GLY A 221 9.88 9.32 -13.61
N GLU A 222 8.72 9.80 -14.08
CA GLU A 222 7.82 9.05 -14.97
C GLU A 222 8.47 8.64 -16.31
N ASP A 223 9.41 9.44 -16.82
CA ASP A 223 10.15 9.19 -18.07
C ASP A 223 11.30 8.18 -17.91
N GLN A 224 11.66 7.84 -16.66
CA GLN A 224 12.57 6.76 -16.32
C GLN A 224 11.87 5.72 -15.46
N LYS A 225 10.68 5.31 -15.90
CA LYS A 225 10.33 3.88 -15.81
C LYS A 225 11.29 3.11 -16.72
N GLU A 226 12.57 3.06 -16.35
CA GLU A 226 13.36 1.88 -16.71
C GLU A 226 12.57 0.68 -16.19
N PRO A 227 12.46 -0.40 -16.98
CA PRO A 227 11.79 -1.58 -16.48
C PRO A 227 12.46 -1.94 -15.16
N ALA A 228 11.70 -1.91 -14.06
CA ALA A 228 11.92 -2.89 -13.01
C ALA A 228 12.18 -4.19 -13.75
N ALA A 229 13.38 -4.74 -13.57
CA ALA A 229 13.90 -5.96 -14.19
C ALA A 229 12.87 -6.59 -15.14
N THR A 230 13.02 -6.37 -16.44
CA THR A 230 12.29 -7.17 -17.43
C THR A 230 12.39 -8.63 -16.98
N GLU A 231 11.21 -9.20 -16.75
CA GLU A 231 10.85 -10.54 -16.24
C GLU A 231 10.28 -10.48 -14.82
N ASP A 232 8.95 -10.40 -14.70
CA ASP A 232 8.19 -11.66 -14.67
C ASP A 232 6.86 -11.67 -15.47
N THR A 233 6.93 -11.31 -16.75
CA THR A 233 5.90 -11.74 -17.74
C THR A 233 6.50 -12.44 -18.95
N LEU A 234 7.79 -12.81 -18.90
CA LEU A 234 8.48 -13.70 -19.85
C LEU A 234 9.39 -14.73 -19.16
N ARG A 235 9.15 -15.09 -17.89
CA ARG A 235 9.92 -16.13 -17.18
C ARG A 235 9.14 -17.19 -16.41
N ARG A 236 7.85 -17.37 -16.71
CA ARG A 236 7.22 -18.68 -16.52
C ARG A 236 7.81 -19.76 -17.44
N ASP A 237 8.41 -19.37 -18.56
CA ASP A 237 8.96 -20.29 -19.56
C ASP A 237 10.48 -20.50 -19.45
N SER A 238 11.17 -19.94 -18.44
CA SER A 238 12.64 -20.12 -18.30
C SER A 238 13.17 -20.06 -16.87
N LEU A 239 12.35 -20.40 -15.86
CA LEU A 239 12.93 -21.11 -14.72
C LEU A 239 13.45 -22.43 -15.27
N PRO A 240 14.74 -22.80 -15.08
CA PRO A 240 15.12 -24.18 -15.33
C PRO A 240 14.14 -25.04 -14.53
N PRO A 241 13.60 -26.13 -15.12
CA PRO A 241 12.76 -27.04 -14.35
C PRO A 241 13.49 -27.32 -13.05
N PHE A 242 12.80 -27.13 -11.93
CA PHE A 242 13.36 -27.54 -10.65
C PHE A 242 13.77 -28.99 -10.83
N GLY A 243 15.06 -29.28 -10.58
CA GLY A 243 15.58 -30.63 -10.77
C GLY A 243 14.73 -31.63 -9.98
N ASP A 244 14.78 -32.90 -10.36
CA ASP A 244 14.02 -33.96 -9.70
C ASP A 244 14.25 -33.88 -8.18
N VAL A 245 13.20 -33.48 -7.45
CA VAL A 245 13.19 -33.46 -5.99
C VAL A 245 12.82 -34.86 -5.56
N GLU A 246 13.70 -35.51 -4.78
CA GLU A 246 13.38 -36.80 -4.18
C GLU A 246 12.21 -36.63 -3.20
N PRO A 247 11.13 -37.43 -3.32
CA PRO A 247 10.05 -37.44 -2.35
C PRO A 247 10.57 -37.79 -0.95
N ILE A 248 10.04 -37.15 0.08
CA ILE A 248 10.48 -37.31 1.45
C ILE A 248 9.38 -37.98 2.26
N GLU A 249 9.62 -39.23 2.67
CA GLU A 249 8.71 -39.89 3.61
C GLU A 249 8.85 -39.26 5.01
N PHE A 250 7.79 -38.60 5.47
CA PHE A 250 7.72 -38.06 6.82
C PHE A 250 7.34 -39.14 7.83
N ARG A 251 8.02 -39.13 8.98
CA ARG A 251 7.72 -40.08 10.05
C ARG A 251 6.62 -39.55 10.97
N ALA A 252 5.48 -40.23 10.99
CA ALA A 252 4.43 -39.98 11.97
C ALA A 252 4.91 -40.21 13.42
N LEU A 253 4.49 -39.32 14.33
CA LEU A 253 4.75 -39.45 15.76
C LEU A 253 3.85 -40.48 16.42
N ARG A 254 4.34 -41.10 17.50
CA ARG A 254 3.50 -41.97 18.33
C ARG A 254 2.57 -41.11 19.17
N ARG A 255 1.32 -41.54 19.36
CA ARG A 255 0.32 -40.81 20.17
C ARG A 255 0.77 -40.48 21.61
N SER A 256 1.70 -41.26 22.18
CA SER A 256 2.25 -41.03 23.52
C SER A 256 3.42 -40.04 23.55
N GLU A 257 3.98 -39.69 22.39
CA GLU A 257 5.12 -38.79 22.25
C GLU A 257 4.64 -37.34 22.24
N ALA A 258 5.41 -36.43 22.83
CA ALA A 258 5.13 -35.00 22.72
C ALA A 258 5.71 -34.45 21.40
N LEU A 259 4.96 -33.58 20.74
CA LEU A 259 5.41 -32.91 19.52
C LEU A 259 6.39 -31.79 19.88
N ASN A 260 7.59 -31.77 19.30
CA ASN A 260 8.53 -30.66 19.44
C ASN A 260 8.44 -29.76 18.21
N VAL A 261 8.08 -28.49 18.39
CA VAL A 261 7.95 -27.50 17.32
C VAL A 261 8.99 -26.41 17.49
N ALA A 262 9.78 -26.14 16.46
CA ALA A 262 10.60 -24.94 16.39
C ALA A 262 9.88 -23.85 15.61
N VAL A 263 9.71 -22.68 16.22
CA VAL A 263 9.04 -21.53 15.61
C VAL A 263 10.09 -20.45 15.31
N LEU A 264 10.30 -20.16 14.03
CA LEU A 264 11.35 -19.29 13.52
C LEU A 264 10.73 -17.98 13.02
N LEU A 265 10.70 -16.97 13.88
CA LEU A 265 10.07 -15.68 13.59
C LEU A 265 11.08 -14.53 13.69
N PRO A 266 11.01 -13.51 12.83
CA PRO A 266 11.86 -12.32 12.94
C PRO A 266 11.28 -11.36 13.99
N LEU A 267 11.26 -11.79 15.25
CA LEU A 267 10.66 -11.08 16.38
C LEU A 267 11.23 -9.67 16.57
N ALA A 268 12.53 -9.50 16.28
CA ALA A 268 13.16 -8.19 16.24
C ALA A 268 14.24 -8.13 15.15
N VAL A 269 14.23 -7.07 14.34
CA VAL A 269 15.21 -6.82 13.28
C VAL A 269 15.98 -5.56 13.65
N ASN A 270 17.32 -5.62 13.68
CA ASN A 270 18.17 -4.51 14.12
C ASN A 270 17.81 -3.93 15.50
N GLY A 271 17.32 -4.78 16.41
CA GLY A 271 16.91 -4.38 17.76
C GLY A 271 15.47 -3.86 17.86
N GLU A 272 14.78 -3.63 16.74
CA GLU A 272 13.40 -3.16 16.71
C GLU A 272 12.41 -4.34 16.73
N PRO A 273 11.55 -4.46 17.76
CA PRO A 273 10.54 -5.50 17.82
C PRO A 273 9.47 -5.35 16.73
N ASN A 274 8.93 -6.47 16.28
CA ASN A 274 7.81 -6.50 15.35
C ASN A 274 6.60 -7.20 15.98
N GLY A 275 5.59 -6.40 16.35
CA GLY A 275 4.38 -6.85 17.02
C GLY A 275 3.61 -7.91 16.24
N ASN A 276 3.59 -7.86 14.91
CA ASN A 276 2.86 -8.83 14.08
C ASN A 276 3.34 -10.26 14.30
N TYR A 277 4.65 -10.47 14.50
CA TYR A 277 5.20 -11.82 14.73
C TYR A 277 4.97 -12.30 16.15
N LEU A 278 4.92 -11.37 17.11
CA LEU A 278 4.49 -11.70 18.47
C LEU A 278 3.02 -12.12 18.48
N GLU A 279 2.15 -11.40 17.77
CA GLU A 279 0.72 -11.73 17.62
C GLU A 279 0.52 -13.08 16.91
N PHE A 280 1.31 -13.38 15.88
CA PHE A 280 1.33 -14.72 15.26
C PHE A 280 1.65 -15.79 16.30
N TYR A 281 2.71 -15.59 17.10
CA TYR A 281 3.11 -16.56 18.12
C TYR A 281 2.02 -16.71 19.21
N GLN A 282 1.40 -15.62 19.65
CA GLN A 282 0.28 -15.63 20.60
C GLN A 282 -0.91 -16.44 20.08
N GLY A 283 -1.27 -16.24 18.80
CA GLY A 283 -2.29 -17.03 18.14
C GLY A 283 -1.92 -18.51 18.02
N PHE A 284 -0.66 -18.80 17.68
CA PHE A 284 -0.11 -20.15 17.61
C PHE A 284 -0.22 -20.88 18.95
N LEU A 285 0.09 -20.22 20.07
CA LEU A 285 -0.07 -20.78 21.41
C LEU A 285 -1.52 -21.14 21.75
N LEU A 286 -2.49 -20.29 21.40
CA LEU A 286 -3.91 -20.62 21.60
C LEU A 286 -4.40 -21.75 20.68
N GLY A 287 -3.83 -21.85 19.48
CA GLY A 287 -4.07 -22.98 18.59
C GLY A 287 -3.56 -24.29 19.18
N LEU A 288 -2.35 -24.28 19.76
CA LEU A 288 -1.82 -25.46 20.45
C LEU A 288 -2.60 -25.83 21.71
N ASP A 289 -3.09 -24.84 22.47
CA ASP A 289 -4.00 -25.10 23.60
C ASP A 289 -5.30 -25.76 23.11
N SER A 290 -5.86 -25.29 22.00
CA SER A 290 -7.02 -25.92 21.35
C SER A 290 -6.73 -27.35 20.88
N VAL A 291 -5.56 -27.59 20.28
CA VAL A 291 -5.10 -28.93 19.88
C VAL A 291 -5.00 -29.87 21.08
N LYS A 292 -4.44 -29.40 22.20
CA LYS A 292 -4.35 -30.17 23.44
C LYS A 292 -5.71 -30.51 24.00
N GLN A 293 -6.62 -29.55 24.06
CA GLN A 293 -7.97 -29.75 24.61
C GLN A 293 -8.82 -30.69 23.73
N LYS A 294 -8.73 -30.57 22.41
CA LYS A 294 -9.54 -31.35 21.47
C LYS A 294 -8.99 -32.74 21.18
N SER A 295 -7.67 -32.88 21.12
CA SER A 295 -7.01 -34.10 20.63
C SER A 295 -6.08 -34.76 21.66
N GLY A 296 -5.87 -34.15 22.82
CA GLY A 296 -4.96 -34.66 23.86
C GLY A 296 -3.47 -34.54 23.53
N ILE A 297 -3.13 -33.93 22.39
CA ILE A 297 -1.76 -33.80 21.88
C ILE A 297 -1.00 -32.78 22.75
N SER A 298 0.13 -33.20 23.30
CA SER A 298 1.05 -32.31 24.03
C SER A 298 2.16 -31.81 23.11
N VAL A 299 2.47 -30.52 23.21
CA VAL A 299 3.42 -29.85 22.33
C VAL A 299 4.43 -29.05 23.15
N ASN A 300 5.72 -29.27 22.88
CA ASN A 300 6.82 -28.43 23.33
C ASN A 300 7.16 -27.44 22.22
N VAL A 301 7.32 -26.16 22.56
CA VAL A 301 7.55 -25.10 21.57
C VAL A 301 8.82 -24.34 21.91
N ASP A 302 9.76 -24.32 20.97
CA ASP A 302 10.97 -23.52 21.04
C ASP A 302 10.84 -22.35 20.06
N LEU A 303 10.83 -21.11 20.60
CA LEU A 303 10.71 -19.89 19.81
C LEU A 303 12.08 -19.27 19.56
N TYR A 304 12.43 -19.11 18.28
CA TYR A 304 13.70 -18.54 17.84
C TYR A 304 13.48 -17.22 17.12
N ASN A 305 14.12 -16.15 17.61
CA ASN A 305 14.23 -14.90 16.86
C ASN A 305 15.22 -15.06 15.71
N THR A 306 14.78 -15.00 14.46
CA THR A 306 15.66 -15.09 13.28
C THR A 306 16.31 -13.77 12.90
N ALA A 307 15.74 -12.64 13.35
CA ALA A 307 16.18 -11.28 13.00
C ALA A 307 16.36 -10.98 11.49
N ARG A 308 15.78 -11.80 10.60
CA ARG A 308 16.07 -11.82 9.15
C ARG A 308 17.57 -11.95 8.83
N ASP A 309 18.32 -12.65 9.67
CA ASP A 309 19.75 -12.83 9.53
C ASP A 309 20.06 -14.31 9.22
N SER A 310 20.60 -14.57 8.04
CA SER A 310 20.93 -15.92 7.59
C SER A 310 22.02 -16.58 8.43
N ALA A 311 23.00 -15.83 8.94
CA ALA A 311 24.05 -16.38 9.81
C ALA A 311 23.45 -16.80 11.16
N ARG A 312 22.53 -16.00 11.69
CA ARG A 312 21.77 -16.34 12.88
C ARG A 312 20.92 -17.58 12.70
N ILE A 313 20.25 -17.74 11.55
CA ILE A 313 19.48 -18.95 11.22
C ILE A 313 20.40 -20.18 11.24
N VAL A 314 21.59 -20.11 10.65
CA VAL A 314 22.56 -21.22 10.71
C VAL A 314 22.92 -21.57 12.15
N SER A 315 23.17 -20.58 13.02
CA SER A 315 23.45 -20.85 14.44
C SER A 315 22.28 -21.50 15.20
N ILE A 316 21.04 -21.16 14.82
CA ILE A 316 19.83 -21.77 15.39
C ILE A 316 19.78 -23.26 15.02
N LEU A 317 20.10 -23.62 13.77
CA LEU A 317 20.07 -25.01 13.30
C LEU A 317 21.10 -25.91 14.01
N GLU A 318 22.16 -25.31 14.56
CA GLU A 318 23.19 -26.03 15.31
C GLU A 318 22.80 -26.29 16.78
N ASP A 319 21.79 -25.56 17.29
CA ASP A 319 21.32 -25.62 18.67
C ASP A 319 20.84 -27.03 19.06
N LYS A 320 21.11 -27.41 20.32
CA LYS A 320 20.80 -28.77 20.80
C LYS A 320 19.31 -29.03 20.95
N ALA A 321 18.50 -28.02 21.28
CA ALA A 321 17.06 -28.14 21.35
C ALA A 321 16.48 -28.28 19.94
N PHE A 322 16.99 -27.49 18.99
CA PHE A 322 16.54 -27.53 17.60
C PHE A 322 16.65 -28.94 16.97
N ARG A 323 17.69 -29.70 17.32
CA ARG A 323 17.90 -31.08 16.83
C ARG A 323 16.80 -32.08 17.19
N ARG A 324 15.92 -31.75 18.14
CA ARG A 324 14.80 -32.60 18.56
C ARG A 324 13.48 -32.22 17.89
N THR A 325 13.51 -31.23 17.00
CA THR A 325 12.33 -30.70 16.33
C THR A 325 11.71 -31.75 15.42
N HIS A 326 10.38 -31.85 15.46
CA HIS A 326 9.59 -32.69 14.57
C HIS A 326 8.85 -31.86 13.51
N LEU A 327 8.63 -30.56 13.77
CA LEU A 327 7.97 -29.63 12.86
C LEU A 327 8.65 -28.25 12.97
N ILE A 328 9.01 -27.67 11.83
CA ILE A 328 9.55 -26.31 11.78
C ILE A 328 8.46 -25.38 11.24
N VAL A 329 8.14 -24.32 11.98
CA VAL A 329 7.24 -23.25 11.53
C VAL A 329 8.06 -21.99 11.29
N GLY A 330 8.17 -21.59 10.02
CA GLY A 330 9.07 -20.55 9.54
C GLY A 330 10.35 -21.12 8.89
N PRO A 331 11.29 -20.26 8.50
CA PRO A 331 11.29 -18.81 8.66
C PRO A 331 10.20 -18.13 7.83
N VAL A 332 9.81 -16.93 8.26
CA VAL A 332 8.74 -16.15 7.60
C VAL A 332 9.07 -15.75 6.17
N TYR A 333 10.34 -15.46 5.90
CA TYR A 333 10.78 -14.92 4.61
C TYR A 333 11.65 -15.92 3.84
N GLU A 334 11.56 -15.88 2.51
CA GLU A 334 12.26 -16.80 1.62
C GLU A 334 13.79 -16.67 1.71
N GLU A 335 14.34 -15.49 1.99
CA GLU A 335 15.80 -15.29 2.00
C GLU A 335 16.52 -16.09 3.10
N GLY A 336 15.80 -16.51 4.15
CA GLY A 336 16.31 -17.37 5.23
C GLY A 336 15.98 -18.85 5.06
N LEU A 337 15.22 -19.23 4.03
CA LEU A 337 14.58 -20.53 3.93
C LEU A 337 15.56 -21.64 3.48
N TYR A 338 16.51 -21.32 2.61
CA TYR A 338 17.46 -22.29 2.06
C TYR A 338 18.18 -23.17 3.12
N PRO A 339 18.88 -22.60 4.14
CA PRO A 339 19.56 -23.42 5.14
C PRO A 339 18.59 -24.29 5.97
N VAL A 340 17.38 -23.80 6.21
CA VAL A 340 16.34 -24.54 6.95
C VAL A 340 15.81 -25.71 6.14
N VAL A 341 15.55 -25.51 4.85
CA VAL A 341 15.11 -26.57 3.93
C VAL A 341 16.16 -27.66 3.82
N ARG A 342 17.45 -27.32 3.63
CA ARG A 342 18.51 -28.34 3.53
C ARG A 342 18.65 -29.16 4.81
N TYR A 343 18.49 -28.52 5.97
CA TYR A 343 18.44 -29.22 7.25
C TYR A 343 17.23 -30.16 7.32
N ALA A 344 16.05 -29.62 7.01
CA ALA A 344 14.79 -30.33 7.05
C ALA A 344 14.75 -31.55 6.12
N GLU A 345 15.25 -31.44 4.89
CA GLU A 345 15.35 -32.55 3.94
C GLU A 345 16.20 -33.68 4.52
N LYS A 346 17.38 -33.35 5.05
CA LYS A 346 18.30 -34.32 5.66
C LYS A 346 17.69 -35.05 6.87
N HIS A 347 16.80 -34.37 7.60
CA HIS A 347 16.21 -34.86 8.83
C HIS A 347 14.75 -35.31 8.66
N GLN A 348 14.19 -35.23 7.45
CA GLN A 348 12.80 -35.57 7.12
C GLN A 348 11.79 -34.81 8.00
N ILE A 349 12.00 -33.51 8.16
CA ILE A 349 11.18 -32.64 9.01
C ILE A 349 10.34 -31.71 8.12
N PRO A 350 9.00 -31.66 8.28
CA PRO A 350 8.18 -30.68 7.58
C PRO A 350 8.51 -29.24 7.98
N VAL A 351 8.51 -28.34 6.99
CA VAL A 351 8.75 -26.90 7.14
C VAL A 351 7.53 -26.14 6.66
N VAL A 352 6.89 -25.40 7.55
CA VAL A 352 5.72 -24.59 7.24
C VAL A 352 6.15 -23.15 7.03
N SER A 353 5.93 -22.59 5.83
CA SER A 353 6.02 -21.15 5.59
C SER A 353 4.67 -20.49 5.89
N PRO A 354 4.55 -19.69 6.96
CA PRO A 354 3.26 -19.23 7.43
C PRO A 354 2.69 -18.02 6.67
N LEU A 355 3.54 -17.27 5.95
CA LEU A 355 3.20 -15.93 5.47
C LEU A 355 3.69 -15.62 4.05
N ALA A 356 4.91 -16.00 3.68
CA ALA A 356 5.49 -15.64 2.39
C ALA A 356 5.06 -16.59 1.26
N ASN A 357 4.86 -16.02 0.07
CA ASN A 357 4.88 -16.77 -1.17
C ASN A 357 6.33 -17.17 -1.51
N ILE A 358 6.54 -18.44 -1.82
CA ILE A 358 7.86 -19.01 -2.15
C ILE A 358 7.93 -19.15 -3.67
N GLU A 359 8.91 -18.51 -4.29
CA GLU A 359 9.07 -18.46 -5.75
C GLU A 359 10.33 -19.19 -6.21
N ARG A 360 11.40 -19.10 -5.43
CA ARG A 360 12.75 -19.55 -5.78
C ARG A 360 13.13 -20.89 -5.17
N MET A 361 12.44 -21.33 -4.12
CA MET A 361 12.68 -22.62 -3.50
C MET A 361 11.68 -23.69 -3.96
N ASN A 362 12.19 -24.90 -4.15
CA ASN A 362 11.41 -26.09 -4.44
C ASN A 362 11.92 -27.28 -3.61
N SER A 363 11.06 -27.83 -2.75
CA SER A 363 11.35 -28.96 -1.89
C SER A 363 10.06 -29.58 -1.35
N ASP A 364 10.04 -30.91 -1.21
CA ASP A 364 8.91 -31.68 -0.69
C ASP A 364 8.70 -31.42 0.82
N VAL A 365 9.71 -30.93 1.55
CA VAL A 365 9.52 -30.52 2.97
C VAL A 365 8.70 -29.25 3.15
N LEU A 366 8.44 -28.48 2.09
CA LEU A 366 7.85 -27.15 2.20
C LEU A 366 6.33 -27.14 2.09
N PHE A 367 5.68 -26.72 3.16
CA PHE A 367 4.24 -26.46 3.22
C PHE A 367 3.98 -24.95 3.31
N GLN A 368 3.37 -24.37 2.29
CA GLN A 368 3.13 -22.94 2.18
C GLN A 368 1.66 -22.58 2.48
N LEU A 369 1.43 -21.78 3.53
CA LEU A 369 0.10 -21.28 3.89
C LEU A 369 -0.37 -20.11 3.01
N ALA A 370 0.57 -19.34 2.44
CA ALA A 370 0.26 -18.28 1.49
C ALA A 370 -0.32 -18.90 0.20
N PRO A 371 -1.46 -18.40 -0.29
CA PRO A 371 -2.08 -19.00 -1.46
C PRO A 371 -1.30 -18.69 -2.74
N ASP A 372 -1.30 -19.62 -3.69
CA ASP A 372 -0.65 -19.48 -4.99
C ASP A 372 -1.18 -18.23 -5.75
N PRO A 373 -0.37 -17.19 -6.00
CA PRO A 373 -0.79 -15.97 -6.69
C PRO A 373 -1.41 -16.22 -8.06
N ASP A 374 -1.03 -17.29 -8.75
CA ASP A 374 -1.53 -17.61 -10.09
C ASP A 374 -3.00 -17.99 -10.09
N ARG A 375 -3.52 -18.42 -8.93
CA ARG A 375 -4.92 -18.80 -8.73
C ARG A 375 -5.78 -17.68 -8.15
N LYS A 376 -5.21 -16.50 -7.90
CA LYS A 376 -5.85 -15.36 -7.19
C LYS A 376 -7.26 -15.05 -7.69
N TYR A 377 -7.46 -15.00 -9.01
CA TYR A 377 -8.74 -14.61 -9.60
C TYR A 377 -9.56 -15.76 -10.16
N GLU A 378 -9.20 -17.02 -9.88
CA GLU A 378 -9.96 -18.17 -10.42
C GLU A 378 -11.42 -18.16 -9.97
N LYS A 379 -11.68 -17.82 -8.71
CA LYS A 379 -13.02 -17.82 -8.12
C LYS A 379 -13.92 -16.68 -8.62
N VAL A 380 -13.39 -15.70 -9.37
CA VAL A 380 -14.17 -14.60 -9.94
C VAL A 380 -14.26 -14.67 -11.46
N ARG A 381 -13.86 -15.79 -12.08
CA ARG A 381 -13.97 -16.01 -13.54
C ARG A 381 -15.41 -15.95 -14.03
N ASP A 382 -16.38 -16.31 -13.20
CA ASP A 382 -17.81 -16.17 -13.47
C ASP A 382 -18.24 -14.70 -13.64
N LEU A 383 -17.58 -13.77 -12.94
CA LEU A 383 -17.85 -12.33 -13.08
C LEU A 383 -17.33 -11.75 -14.40
N VAL A 384 -16.46 -12.49 -15.09
CA VAL A 384 -16.00 -12.14 -16.43
C VAL A 384 -16.42 -13.18 -17.46
N ALA A 385 -17.53 -13.90 -17.23
CA ALA A 385 -18.11 -14.90 -18.13
C ALA A 385 -18.91 -14.27 -19.28
N ALA A 386 -18.98 -14.90 -20.46
CA ALA A 386 -19.39 -14.32 -21.77
C ALA A 386 -20.72 -13.55 -21.78
N ASP A 387 -21.62 -13.89 -20.87
CA ASP A 387 -22.94 -13.30 -20.66
C ASP A 387 -22.94 -11.99 -19.84
N LYS A 388 -21.81 -11.62 -19.22
CA LYS A 388 -21.65 -10.39 -18.42
C LYS A 388 -21.16 -9.19 -19.24
N GLN A 389 -21.68 -7.99 -18.98
CA GLN A 389 -21.13 -6.74 -19.53
C GLN A 389 -20.10 -6.18 -18.54
N VAL A 390 -18.81 -6.28 -18.86
CA VAL A 390 -17.73 -5.83 -17.97
C VAL A 390 -17.36 -4.38 -18.29
N THR A 391 -17.36 -3.52 -17.27
CA THR A 391 -16.96 -2.12 -17.37
C THR A 391 -15.84 -1.82 -16.39
N LEU A 392 -14.68 -1.42 -16.90
CA LEU A 392 -13.53 -1.00 -16.13
C LEU A 392 -13.65 0.49 -15.81
N ILE A 393 -13.76 0.82 -14.52
CA ILE A 393 -13.88 2.18 -14.02
C ILE A 393 -12.50 2.70 -13.62
N TYR A 394 -12.00 3.67 -14.37
CA TYR A 394 -10.74 4.36 -14.17
C TYR A 394 -10.93 5.66 -13.39
N THR A 395 -10.06 5.94 -12.44
CA THR A 395 -10.02 7.21 -11.68
C THR A 395 -8.78 8.03 -12.08
N GLN A 396 -8.50 9.12 -11.35
CA GLN A 396 -7.27 9.89 -11.57
C GLN A 396 -6.02 9.08 -11.20
N THR A 397 -6.10 8.27 -10.15
CA THR A 397 -5.03 7.38 -9.67
C THR A 397 -5.42 5.93 -9.88
N VAL A 398 -4.83 5.31 -10.89
CA VAL A 398 -5.17 3.94 -11.31
C VAL A 398 -4.35 2.92 -10.53
N ASP A 399 -5.04 1.90 -10.02
CA ASP A 399 -4.41 0.69 -9.49
C ASP A 399 -3.85 -0.16 -10.63
N ARG A 400 -2.61 0.10 -11.04
CA ARG A 400 -1.96 -0.54 -12.21
C ARG A 400 -1.70 -2.03 -12.03
N GLU A 401 -1.46 -2.47 -10.80
CA GLU A 401 -1.30 -3.89 -10.50
C GLU A 401 -2.63 -4.62 -10.72
N PHE A 402 -3.70 -4.10 -10.12
CA PHE A 402 -5.04 -4.67 -10.28
C PHE A 402 -5.54 -4.59 -11.73
N GLU A 403 -5.27 -3.48 -12.43
CA GLU A 403 -5.57 -3.35 -13.85
C GLU A 403 -4.91 -4.47 -14.67
N ARG A 404 -3.60 -4.68 -14.49
CA ARG A 404 -2.88 -5.74 -15.22
C ARG A 404 -3.47 -7.12 -14.93
N GLU A 405 -3.79 -7.41 -13.68
CA GLU A 405 -4.37 -8.69 -13.26
C GLU A 405 -5.76 -8.92 -13.88
N ILE A 406 -6.62 -7.90 -13.87
CA ILE A 406 -7.96 -7.98 -14.47
C ILE A 406 -7.90 -8.08 -15.99
N LEU A 407 -7.00 -7.35 -16.65
CA LEU A 407 -6.80 -7.48 -18.09
C LEU A 407 -6.31 -8.89 -18.46
N ALA A 408 -5.42 -9.48 -17.66
CA ALA A 408 -4.99 -10.87 -17.84
C ALA A 408 -6.16 -11.85 -17.65
N LEU A 409 -7.04 -11.60 -16.68
CA LEU A 409 -8.25 -12.39 -16.44
C LEU A 409 -9.26 -12.28 -17.61
N LEU A 410 -9.40 -11.09 -18.21
CA LEU A 410 -10.28 -10.84 -19.35
C LEU A 410 -9.75 -11.44 -20.66
N GLY A 411 -8.42 -11.51 -20.84
CA GLY A 411 -7.81 -11.95 -22.08
C GLY A 411 -8.27 -11.10 -23.28
N ASN A 412 -8.82 -11.74 -24.32
CA ASN A 412 -9.32 -11.05 -25.52
C ASN A 412 -10.79 -10.62 -25.42
N ARG A 413 -11.42 -10.76 -24.25
CA ARG A 413 -12.82 -10.44 -24.05
C ARG A 413 -13.07 -8.93 -24.19
N PRO A 414 -14.13 -8.50 -24.88
CA PRO A 414 -14.51 -7.09 -24.90
C PRO A 414 -14.92 -6.62 -23.49
N TYR A 415 -14.56 -5.38 -23.18
CA TYR A 415 -14.96 -4.66 -21.97
C TYR A 415 -15.15 -3.18 -22.32
N GLU A 416 -15.97 -2.49 -21.54
CA GLU A 416 -16.12 -1.04 -21.63
C GLU A 416 -15.15 -0.33 -20.71
N ARG A 417 -14.71 0.85 -21.12
CA ARG A 417 -13.89 1.74 -20.31
C ARG A 417 -14.69 2.95 -19.90
N TYR A 418 -14.83 3.16 -18.59
CA TYR A 418 -15.44 4.35 -18.03
C TYR A 418 -14.40 5.15 -17.25
N ASN A 419 -14.19 6.42 -17.60
CA ASN A 419 -13.27 7.30 -16.87
C ASN A 419 -14.06 8.15 -15.87
N TYR A 420 -14.06 7.74 -14.60
CA TYR A 420 -14.69 8.46 -13.52
C TYR A 420 -13.94 9.75 -13.19
N ARG A 421 -14.67 10.86 -13.16
CA ARG A 421 -14.16 12.17 -12.76
C ARG A 421 -15.12 12.81 -11.78
N TYR A 422 -14.65 12.99 -10.55
CA TYR A 422 -15.37 13.78 -9.57
C TYR A 422 -15.20 15.27 -9.89
N GLN A 423 -16.31 15.98 -10.12
CA GLN A 423 -16.33 17.44 -10.22
C GLN A 423 -17.41 17.98 -9.27
N GLN A 424 -17.08 19.00 -8.47
CA GLN A 424 -18.08 19.73 -7.68
C GLN A 424 -18.98 20.54 -8.62
N GLY A 425 -20.29 20.24 -8.62
CA GLY A 425 -21.31 21.00 -9.36
C GLY A 425 -22.10 20.18 -10.39
N ALA A 426 -23.18 20.77 -10.91
CA ALA A 426 -24.23 20.10 -11.68
C ALA A 426 -23.88 19.66 -13.11
N GLN A 427 -22.60 19.65 -13.53
CA GLN A 427 -22.20 19.36 -14.91
C GLN A 427 -21.04 18.36 -15.08
N GLY A 428 -20.67 17.61 -14.03
CA GLY A 428 -19.66 16.54 -14.11
C GLY A 428 -20.26 15.13 -14.11
N SER A 429 -19.54 14.13 -14.66
CA SER A 429 -19.95 12.73 -14.79
C SER A 429 -19.88 11.93 -13.46
N SER A 430 -20.39 12.50 -12.36
CA SER A 430 -20.64 11.76 -11.11
C SER A 430 -21.91 10.92 -11.18
N ASP A 431 -22.79 11.20 -12.15
CA ASP A 431 -23.96 10.38 -12.41
C ASP A 431 -23.56 9.07 -13.11
N LEU A 432 -23.73 7.97 -12.39
CA LEU A 432 -23.46 6.62 -12.89
C LEU A 432 -24.73 5.92 -13.40
N THR A 433 -25.89 6.60 -13.37
CA THR A 433 -27.17 6.10 -13.88
C THR A 433 -27.07 5.55 -15.30
N PRO A 434 -26.36 6.18 -16.26
CA PRO A 434 -26.25 5.64 -17.62
C PRO A 434 -25.58 4.26 -17.71
N LEU A 435 -24.73 3.90 -16.73
CA LEU A 435 -24.10 2.58 -16.69
C LEU A 435 -25.07 1.47 -16.27
N LEU A 436 -26.17 1.83 -15.59
CA LEU A 436 -27.17 0.90 -15.05
C LEU A 436 -28.49 0.93 -15.83
N GLU A 437 -28.71 1.90 -16.72
CA GLU A 437 -29.91 1.99 -17.57
C GLU A 437 -29.83 1.08 -18.79
N ASN A 438 -29.70 -0.22 -18.54
CA ASN A 438 -29.73 -1.28 -19.55
C ASN A 438 -30.24 -2.59 -18.92
N ASP A 439 -30.52 -3.60 -19.76
CA ASP A 439 -30.98 -4.92 -19.30
C ASP A 439 -29.83 -5.95 -19.13
N ALA A 440 -28.58 -5.50 -19.25
CA ALA A 440 -27.41 -6.38 -19.15
C ALA A 440 -27.11 -6.76 -17.70
N ASP A 441 -26.34 -7.83 -17.55
CA ASP A 441 -25.78 -8.25 -16.27
C ASP A 441 -24.39 -7.62 -16.12
N ASN A 442 -24.35 -6.47 -15.45
CA ASN A 442 -23.18 -5.59 -15.44
C ASN A 442 -22.17 -6.02 -14.39
N VAL A 443 -20.88 -5.96 -14.72
CA VAL A 443 -19.79 -6.13 -13.76
C VAL A 443 -18.90 -4.91 -13.81
N PHE A 444 -18.92 -4.13 -12.73
CA PHE A 444 -18.08 -2.95 -12.59
C PHE A 444 -16.81 -3.30 -11.86
N VAL A 445 -15.66 -3.07 -12.49
CA VAL A 445 -14.35 -3.25 -11.86
C VAL A 445 -13.76 -1.88 -11.56
N ILE A 446 -13.57 -1.58 -10.28
CA ILE A 446 -13.05 -0.27 -9.87
C ILE A 446 -11.52 -0.33 -9.79
N LEU A 447 -10.84 0.28 -10.76
CA LEU A 447 -9.38 0.27 -10.89
C LEU A 447 -8.73 1.41 -10.11
N SER A 448 -9.06 1.56 -8.82
CA SER A 448 -8.56 2.62 -7.94
C SER A 448 -7.99 2.05 -6.64
N ASP A 449 -6.85 2.57 -6.22
CA ASP A 449 -6.25 2.34 -4.90
C ASP A 449 -6.56 3.48 -3.91
N ASN A 450 -7.19 4.56 -4.40
CA ASN A 450 -7.66 5.67 -3.60
C ASN A 450 -9.01 5.32 -2.95
N GLU A 451 -9.01 5.15 -1.64
CA GLU A 451 -10.17 4.78 -0.83
C GLU A 451 -11.34 5.76 -0.95
N VAL A 452 -11.06 7.05 -1.09
CA VAL A 452 -12.10 8.10 -1.24
C VAL A 452 -12.79 7.99 -2.59
N ASP A 453 -12.04 7.72 -3.65
CA ASP A 453 -12.64 7.53 -4.97
C ASP A 453 -13.46 6.24 -5.04
N VAL A 454 -12.98 5.16 -4.40
CA VAL A 454 -13.73 3.91 -4.27
C VAL A 454 -15.06 4.16 -3.56
N ASP A 455 -15.04 4.81 -2.40
CA ASP A 455 -16.25 5.14 -1.63
C ASP A 455 -17.25 5.96 -2.45
N ARG A 456 -16.77 6.99 -3.15
CA ARG A 456 -17.63 7.83 -4.01
C ARG A 456 -18.26 7.07 -5.17
N ILE A 457 -17.51 6.17 -5.83
CA ILE A 457 -18.03 5.38 -6.94
C ILE A 457 -19.10 4.42 -6.43
N LEU A 458 -18.85 3.73 -5.32
CA LEU A 458 -19.82 2.85 -4.68
C LEU A 458 -21.10 3.61 -4.30
N ALA A 459 -20.96 4.76 -3.62
CA ALA A 459 -22.10 5.62 -3.29
C ALA A 459 -22.87 6.10 -4.55
N GLY A 460 -22.15 6.38 -5.64
CA GLY A 460 -22.74 6.74 -6.93
C GLY A 460 -23.56 5.61 -7.55
N LEU A 461 -23.03 4.38 -7.56
CA LEU A 461 -23.72 3.19 -8.07
C LEU A 461 -24.98 2.89 -7.24
N ALA A 462 -24.85 2.88 -5.91
CA ALA A 462 -25.98 2.65 -5.00
C ALA A 462 -27.09 3.72 -5.15
N SER A 463 -26.70 4.98 -5.36
CA SER A 463 -27.64 6.08 -5.62
C SER A 463 -28.36 5.89 -6.96
N ALA A 464 -27.63 5.51 -8.01
CA ALA A 464 -28.20 5.25 -9.32
C ALA A 464 -29.17 4.05 -9.31
N ASP A 465 -28.84 2.94 -8.63
CA ASP A 465 -29.73 1.79 -8.43
C ASP A 465 -31.04 2.22 -7.73
N THR A 466 -30.92 2.97 -6.63
CA THR A 466 -32.08 3.52 -5.89
C THR A 466 -32.93 4.45 -6.77
N SER A 467 -32.29 5.28 -7.60
CA SER A 467 -32.93 6.23 -8.50
C SER A 467 -33.72 5.53 -9.61
N ILE A 468 -33.18 4.44 -10.18
CA ILE A 468 -33.85 3.66 -11.24
C ILE A 468 -35.04 2.89 -10.66
N THR A 469 -34.84 2.19 -9.54
CA THR A 469 -35.89 1.39 -8.88
C THR A 469 -37.04 2.24 -8.35
N SER A 470 -36.75 3.40 -7.76
CA SER A 470 -37.80 4.33 -7.28
C SER A 470 -38.65 4.93 -8.42
N ARG A 471 -38.14 4.96 -9.66
CA ARG A 471 -38.92 5.30 -10.86
C ARG A 471 -39.83 4.17 -11.35
N GLY A 472 -39.92 3.05 -10.63
CA GLY A 472 -40.72 1.88 -11.00
C GLY A 472 -40.16 1.08 -12.18
N ARG A 473 -38.88 1.29 -12.52
CA ARG A 473 -38.18 0.52 -13.56
C ARG A 473 -37.65 -0.79 -12.97
N THR A 474 -37.35 -1.74 -13.84
CA THR A 474 -36.68 -2.99 -13.49
C THR A 474 -35.39 -2.68 -12.74
N ALA A 475 -35.15 -3.40 -11.63
CA ALA A 475 -33.92 -3.24 -10.86
C ALA A 475 -32.71 -3.64 -11.72
N PRO A 476 -31.67 -2.79 -11.80
CA PRO A 476 -30.43 -3.12 -12.49
C PRO A 476 -29.80 -4.41 -11.95
N LYS A 477 -29.26 -5.23 -12.85
CA LYS A 477 -28.44 -6.39 -12.50
C LYS A 477 -26.98 -5.97 -12.57
N PHE A 478 -26.31 -5.94 -11.43
CA PHE A 478 -24.89 -5.64 -11.41
C PHE A 478 -24.14 -6.30 -10.25
N THR A 479 -22.82 -6.33 -10.37
CA THR A 479 -21.88 -6.74 -9.32
C THR A 479 -20.66 -5.83 -9.39
N VAL A 480 -20.12 -5.42 -8.23
CA VAL A 480 -18.87 -4.64 -8.18
C VAL A 480 -17.72 -5.54 -7.78
N LEU A 481 -16.68 -5.63 -8.61
CA LEU A 481 -15.45 -6.34 -8.31
C LEU A 481 -14.39 -5.36 -7.78
N GLY A 482 -14.03 -5.51 -6.51
CA GLY A 482 -12.98 -4.75 -5.82
C GLY A 482 -11.64 -5.48 -5.78
N ASN A 483 -10.57 -4.73 -5.53
CA ASN A 483 -9.24 -5.31 -5.35
C ASN A 483 -9.10 -5.98 -3.97
N ALA A 484 -8.03 -6.77 -3.80
CA ALA A 484 -7.82 -7.54 -2.56
C ALA A 484 -7.52 -6.70 -1.30
N ARG A 485 -7.23 -5.40 -1.47
CA ARG A 485 -6.92 -4.47 -0.37
C ARG A 485 -8.15 -3.89 0.27
N TRP A 486 -9.32 -3.94 -0.37
CA TRP A 486 -10.56 -3.35 0.16
C TRP A 486 -10.95 -3.89 1.53
N ASN A 487 -10.55 -5.12 1.86
CA ASN A 487 -10.79 -5.66 3.20
C ASN A 487 -10.03 -4.91 4.32
N ARG A 488 -8.99 -4.14 3.97
CA ARG A 488 -8.14 -3.35 4.88
C ARG A 488 -8.48 -1.86 4.92
N TYR A 489 -9.37 -1.42 4.05
CA TYR A 489 -9.81 -0.03 4.01
C TYR A 489 -10.72 0.25 5.23
N ASN A 490 -10.45 1.37 5.90
CA ASN A 490 -11.07 1.74 7.18
C ASN A 490 -12.30 2.66 7.01
N ASN A 491 -12.33 3.42 5.92
CA ASN A 491 -13.29 4.47 5.63
C ASN A 491 -14.40 4.02 4.65
N LEU A 492 -14.35 2.78 4.15
CA LEU A 492 -15.41 2.25 3.31
C LEU A 492 -16.65 1.86 4.13
N ASP A 493 -17.80 2.41 3.78
CA ASP A 493 -19.08 2.02 4.38
C ASP A 493 -19.47 0.60 3.91
N ARG A 494 -19.37 -0.37 4.83
CA ARG A 494 -19.73 -1.77 4.58
C ARG A 494 -21.22 -1.96 4.30
N ALA A 495 -22.09 -1.02 4.67
CA ALA A 495 -23.50 -1.07 4.29
C ALA A 495 -23.67 -0.93 2.76
N ILE A 496 -22.83 -0.13 2.11
CA ILE A 496 -22.87 0.06 0.65
C ILE A 496 -22.44 -1.22 -0.08
N PHE A 497 -21.56 -2.03 0.51
CA PHE A 497 -21.11 -3.27 -0.12
C PHE A 497 -22.28 -4.23 -0.42
N PHE A 498 -23.29 -4.26 0.45
CA PHE A 498 -24.49 -5.06 0.21
C PHE A 498 -25.35 -4.49 -0.93
N LYS A 499 -25.50 -3.16 -1.00
CA LYS A 499 -26.25 -2.51 -2.09
C LYS A 499 -25.59 -2.74 -3.44
N ASP A 500 -24.27 -2.64 -3.49
CA ASP A 500 -23.49 -2.78 -4.72
C ASP A 500 -23.08 -4.22 -5.03
N ARG A 501 -23.51 -5.17 -4.20
CA ARG A 501 -23.22 -6.61 -4.34
C ARG A 501 -21.71 -6.84 -4.51
N VAL A 502 -20.92 -6.23 -3.64
CA VAL A 502 -19.46 -6.20 -3.77
C VAL A 502 -18.88 -7.60 -3.63
N VAL A 503 -17.98 -7.93 -4.57
CA VAL A 503 -17.14 -9.11 -4.55
C VAL A 503 -15.68 -8.70 -4.52
N PHE A 504 -14.87 -9.33 -3.68
CA PHE A 504 -13.42 -9.21 -3.73
C PHE A 504 -12.74 -10.50 -3.30
N ILE A 505 -11.48 -10.63 -3.70
CA ILE A 505 -10.61 -11.73 -3.31
C ILE A 505 -9.79 -11.33 -2.08
N SER A 506 -9.56 -12.23 -1.14
CA SER A 506 -8.67 -11.99 -0.01
C SER A 506 -7.84 -13.24 0.33
N THR A 507 -6.70 -13.02 0.99
CA THR A 507 -5.93 -14.11 1.62
C THR A 507 -6.49 -14.48 2.99
N TYR A 508 -7.47 -13.73 3.49
CA TYR A 508 -8.10 -13.92 4.79
C TYR A 508 -9.52 -13.34 4.83
N HIS A 509 -10.43 -14.02 5.54
CA HIS A 509 -11.68 -13.43 5.97
C HIS A 509 -12.23 -14.18 7.19
N ALA A 510 -11.97 -13.68 8.40
CA ALA A 510 -12.53 -14.25 9.62
C ALA A 510 -14.03 -13.88 9.70
N LYS A 511 -14.89 -14.90 9.65
CA LYS A 511 -16.33 -14.73 9.84
C LYS A 511 -16.63 -14.41 11.31
N ARG A 512 -16.55 -13.12 11.69
CA ARG A 512 -16.64 -12.65 13.10
C ARG A 512 -17.96 -12.97 13.79
N ASP A 513 -19.03 -13.20 13.04
CA ASP A 513 -20.30 -13.66 13.58
C ASP A 513 -20.31 -15.16 13.93
N SER A 514 -19.34 -15.94 13.44
CA SER A 514 -19.20 -17.36 13.78
C SER A 514 -18.80 -17.58 15.24
N GLU A 515 -19.34 -18.65 15.83
CA GLU A 515 -19.08 -19.00 17.23
C GLU A 515 -17.59 -19.34 17.47
N VAL A 516 -16.93 -20.00 16.51
CA VAL A 516 -15.52 -20.39 16.62
C VAL A 516 -14.61 -19.16 16.64
N VAL A 517 -14.88 -18.14 15.80
CA VAL A 517 -14.12 -16.89 15.81
C VAL A 517 -14.38 -16.10 17.09
N LYS A 518 -15.62 -15.99 17.54
CA LYS A 518 -15.95 -15.33 18.83
C LYS A 518 -15.24 -15.99 20.01
N ALA A 519 -15.25 -17.32 20.07
CA ALA A 519 -14.58 -18.07 21.12
C ALA A 519 -13.06 -17.82 21.13
N PHE A 520 -12.44 -17.74 19.95
CA PHE A 520 -11.03 -17.36 19.84
C PHE A 520 -10.79 -15.91 20.25
N ASP A 521 -11.59 -14.96 19.78
CA ASP A 521 -11.47 -13.53 20.11
C ASP A 521 -11.55 -13.30 21.63
N ASP A 522 -12.51 -13.95 22.28
CA ASP A 522 -12.68 -13.92 23.73
C ASP A 522 -11.48 -14.55 24.47
N ALA A 523 -10.97 -15.68 23.99
CA ALA A 523 -9.79 -16.33 24.57
C ALA A 523 -8.54 -15.45 24.41
N TYR A 524 -8.37 -14.84 23.23
CA TYR A 524 -7.25 -13.94 22.94
C TYR A 524 -7.29 -12.69 23.82
N LEU A 525 -8.47 -12.07 23.96
CA LEU A 525 -8.65 -10.92 24.83
C LEU A 525 -8.39 -11.27 26.30
N ARG A 526 -8.87 -12.43 26.78
CA ARG A 526 -8.62 -12.90 28.16
C ARG A 526 -7.13 -13.17 28.42
N SER A 527 -6.43 -13.77 27.46
CA SER A 527 -5.03 -14.17 27.64
C SER A 527 -4.04 -13.02 27.45
N PHE A 528 -4.32 -12.07 26.55
CA PHE A 528 -3.36 -11.05 26.13
C PHE A 528 -3.84 -9.60 26.32
N GLY A 529 -5.10 -9.37 26.70
CA GLY A 529 -5.63 -8.03 27.00
C GLY A 529 -5.78 -7.12 25.77
N MET A 530 -5.75 -7.68 24.56
CA MET A 530 -5.88 -6.96 23.30
C MET A 530 -6.76 -7.74 22.31
N LEU A 531 -7.26 -7.07 21.28
CA LEU A 531 -8.03 -7.73 20.22
C LEU A 531 -7.09 -8.50 19.28
N PRO A 532 -7.53 -9.65 18.74
CA PRO A 532 -6.76 -10.42 17.78
C PRO A 532 -6.59 -9.69 16.45
N THR A 533 -5.47 -9.99 15.79
CA THR A 533 -5.14 -9.50 14.45
C THR A 533 -5.12 -10.65 13.44
N LEU A 534 -4.92 -10.31 12.17
CA LEU A 534 -4.76 -11.29 11.10
C LEU A 534 -3.59 -12.24 11.31
N PHE A 535 -2.53 -11.77 11.97
CA PHE A 535 -1.39 -12.59 12.30
C PHE A 535 -1.73 -13.60 13.38
N SER A 536 -2.50 -13.19 14.41
CA SER A 536 -2.96 -14.12 15.44
C SER A 536 -3.86 -15.23 14.90
N TYR A 537 -4.80 -14.92 14.00
CA TYR A 537 -5.61 -15.96 13.35
C TYR A 537 -4.74 -16.91 12.51
N ARG A 538 -3.76 -16.38 11.77
CA ARG A 538 -2.83 -17.21 10.97
C ARG A 538 -1.99 -18.12 11.85
N GLY A 539 -1.53 -17.64 13.01
CA GLY A 539 -0.83 -18.46 14.00
C GLY A 539 -1.69 -19.60 14.52
N TYR A 540 -2.94 -19.30 14.90
CA TYR A 540 -3.91 -20.30 15.35
C TYR A 540 -4.15 -21.38 14.29
N ASP A 541 -4.44 -20.96 13.05
CA ASP A 541 -4.67 -21.86 11.92
C ASP A 541 -3.46 -22.76 11.68
N THR A 542 -2.24 -22.20 11.73
CA THR A 542 -0.99 -22.95 11.56
C THR A 542 -0.88 -24.08 12.59
N ALA A 543 -1.13 -23.78 13.87
CA ALA A 543 -1.10 -24.80 14.93
C ALA A 543 -2.19 -25.87 14.73
N MET A 544 -3.42 -25.45 14.43
CA MET A 544 -4.56 -26.35 14.27
C MET A 544 -4.44 -27.30 13.08
N ILE A 545 -3.77 -26.88 12.01
CA ILE A 545 -3.57 -27.69 10.80
C ILE A 545 -2.40 -28.65 11.02
N PHE A 546 -1.22 -28.11 11.37
CA PHE A 546 0.01 -28.88 11.28
C PHE A 546 0.33 -29.71 12.52
N ALA A 547 -0.05 -29.27 13.73
CA ALA A 547 0.27 -30.05 14.93
C ALA A 547 -0.45 -31.42 14.98
N PRO A 548 -1.75 -31.53 14.62
CA PRO A 548 -2.40 -32.83 14.52
C PRO A 548 -1.85 -33.71 13.40
N ALA A 549 -1.50 -33.11 12.24
CA ALA A 549 -1.02 -33.83 11.06
C ALA A 549 0.30 -34.58 11.32
N MET A 550 1.12 -34.14 12.28
CA MET A 550 2.35 -34.84 12.67
C MET A 550 2.13 -36.23 13.29
N TYR A 551 0.90 -36.59 13.67
CA TYR A 551 0.54 -37.91 14.21
C TYR A 551 -0.07 -38.84 13.15
N GLY A 552 -0.18 -38.37 11.91
CA GLY A 552 -0.56 -39.14 10.74
C GLY A 552 0.50 -39.02 9.65
N ASP A 553 0.12 -39.40 8.43
CA ASP A 553 0.90 -39.11 7.24
C ASP A 553 0.54 -37.68 6.82
N ILE A 554 1.45 -36.73 7.04
CA ILE A 554 1.18 -35.31 6.86
C ILE A 554 0.82 -34.97 5.40
N GLU A 555 1.39 -35.67 4.42
CA GLU A 555 1.03 -35.45 3.02
C GLU A 555 -0.38 -35.99 2.76
N TYR A 556 -0.64 -37.25 3.11
CA TYR A 556 -1.95 -37.87 2.92
C TYR A 556 -3.07 -37.12 3.65
N ASP A 557 -2.80 -36.68 4.88
CA ASP A 557 -3.77 -35.96 5.69
C ASP A 557 -4.06 -34.59 5.06
N LEU A 558 -3.04 -33.84 4.63
CA LEU A 558 -3.21 -32.47 4.17
C LEU A 558 -3.59 -32.31 2.69
N GLU A 559 -3.04 -33.12 1.80
CA GLU A 559 -3.25 -32.99 0.35
C GLU A 559 -4.71 -33.28 -0.03
N ASP A 560 -5.27 -32.44 -0.90
CA ASP A 560 -6.67 -32.52 -1.39
C ASP A 560 -7.78 -32.45 -0.31
N HIS A 561 -7.41 -32.20 0.95
CA HIS A 561 -8.33 -32.00 2.06
C HIS A 561 -8.59 -30.52 2.34
N ARG A 562 -9.82 -30.19 2.73
CA ARG A 562 -10.21 -28.82 3.09
C ARG A 562 -10.09 -28.62 4.61
N TYR A 563 -9.31 -27.62 5.00
CA TYR A 563 -9.15 -27.21 6.40
C TYR A 563 -9.72 -25.82 6.59
N THR A 564 -10.69 -25.66 7.48
CA THR A 564 -11.29 -24.34 7.78
C THR A 564 -11.24 -24.09 9.28
N PRO A 565 -10.09 -23.66 9.84
CA PRO A 565 -9.98 -23.37 11.27
C PRO A 565 -10.64 -22.01 11.58
N LEU A 566 -9.94 -20.87 11.50
CA LEU A 566 -10.52 -19.55 11.78
C LEU A 566 -10.53 -18.62 10.58
N GLN A 567 -9.37 -18.40 9.95
CA GLN A 567 -9.18 -17.23 9.09
C GLN A 567 -9.69 -17.45 7.66
N THR A 568 -9.48 -18.66 7.14
CA THR A 568 -9.82 -19.03 5.77
C THR A 568 -9.90 -20.55 5.66
N THR A 569 -10.36 -21.03 4.50
CA THR A 569 -10.16 -22.42 4.10
C THR A 569 -8.76 -22.57 3.50
N TYR A 570 -8.09 -23.66 3.81
CA TYR A 570 -6.82 -24.08 3.22
C TYR A 570 -7.05 -25.36 2.43
N LEU A 571 -6.40 -25.43 1.27
CA LEU A 571 -6.40 -26.59 0.40
C LEU A 571 -4.97 -26.78 -0.11
N PHE A 572 -4.25 -27.76 0.40
CA PHE A 572 -2.87 -28.00 0.00
C PHE A 572 -2.82 -28.96 -1.19
N THR A 573 -1.93 -28.69 -2.13
CA THR A 573 -1.62 -29.55 -3.27
C THR A 573 -0.24 -29.20 -3.80
N ARG A 574 0.33 -30.09 -4.61
CA ARG A 574 1.57 -29.84 -5.34
C ARG A 574 1.30 -29.25 -6.73
N PRO A 575 1.79 -28.03 -7.04
CA PRO A 575 1.73 -27.50 -8.39
C PRO A 575 2.48 -28.36 -9.39
N ALA A 576 2.00 -28.39 -10.64
CA ALA A 576 2.72 -29.04 -11.72
C ALA A 576 4.14 -28.45 -11.83
N GLY A 577 5.16 -29.31 -11.76
CA GLY A 577 6.57 -28.90 -11.81
C GLY A 577 7.13 -28.34 -10.49
N ARG A 578 6.37 -28.38 -9.39
CA ARG A 578 6.86 -28.03 -8.04
C ARG A 578 6.61 -29.16 -7.06
N ALA A 579 7.56 -29.37 -6.15
CA ALA A 579 7.46 -30.30 -5.05
C ALA A 579 6.85 -29.67 -3.79
N ASN A 580 6.83 -28.33 -3.69
CA ASN A 580 6.21 -27.65 -2.55
C ASN A 580 4.71 -27.99 -2.43
N HIS A 581 4.23 -28.21 -1.21
CA HIS A 581 2.81 -28.29 -0.91
C HIS A 581 2.28 -26.87 -0.71
N VAL A 582 1.46 -26.38 -1.63
CA VAL A 582 1.03 -24.98 -1.67
C VAL A 582 -0.47 -24.88 -1.39
N ASN A 583 -0.85 -23.94 -0.54
CA ASN A 583 -2.26 -23.58 -0.37
C ASN A 583 -2.80 -23.01 -1.69
N TYR A 584 -3.89 -23.57 -2.19
CA TYR A 584 -4.52 -23.18 -3.44
C TYR A 584 -5.73 -22.27 -3.23
N ASN A 585 -6.14 -22.06 -1.99
CA ASN A 585 -7.37 -21.38 -1.67
C ASN A 585 -7.17 -19.88 -1.46
N TRP A 586 -7.56 -19.09 -2.46
CA TRP A 586 -7.91 -17.69 -2.28
C TRP A 586 -9.36 -17.57 -1.82
N THR A 587 -9.63 -16.69 -0.86
CA THR A 587 -10.99 -16.48 -0.36
C THR A 587 -11.75 -15.54 -1.29
N ARG A 588 -12.91 -15.95 -1.80
CA ARG A 588 -13.87 -15.04 -2.42
C ARG A 588 -14.87 -14.60 -1.36
N VAL A 589 -15.03 -13.29 -1.19
CA VAL A 589 -16.00 -12.70 -0.27
C VAL A 589 -17.09 -12.05 -1.11
N ASN A 590 -18.32 -12.52 -0.97
CA ASN A 590 -19.49 -11.96 -1.65
C ASN A 590 -20.40 -11.28 -0.64
N TYR A 591 -20.71 -10.02 -0.89
CA TYR A 591 -21.77 -9.28 -0.20
C TYR A 591 -23.05 -9.39 -1.05
N HIS A 592 -24.13 -9.87 -0.46
CA HIS A 592 -25.41 -10.02 -1.14
C HIS A 592 -26.36 -8.87 -0.77
N ASN A 593 -27.29 -8.54 -1.67
CA ASN A 593 -28.24 -7.44 -1.44
C ASN A 593 -29.30 -7.74 -0.35
N ASP A 594 -29.32 -8.96 0.18
CA ASP A 594 -30.13 -9.40 1.33
C ASP A 594 -29.39 -9.29 2.68
N PHE A 595 -28.25 -8.59 2.71
CA PHE A 595 -27.37 -8.43 3.86
C PHE A 595 -26.66 -9.70 4.34
N THR A 596 -26.62 -10.75 3.51
CA THR A 596 -25.81 -11.94 3.79
C THR A 596 -24.40 -11.80 3.20
N ILE A 597 -23.44 -12.49 3.83
CA ILE A 597 -22.07 -12.61 3.34
C ILE A 597 -21.78 -14.10 3.14
N THR A 598 -21.35 -14.47 1.93
CA THR A 598 -20.84 -15.81 1.65
C THR A 598 -19.33 -15.76 1.44
N ILE A 599 -18.64 -16.77 1.95
CA ILE A 599 -17.19 -16.93 1.87
C ILE A 599 -16.94 -18.24 1.15
N GLU A 600 -16.27 -18.17 0.00
CA GLU A 600 -16.02 -19.31 -0.88
C GLU A 600 -14.53 -19.61 -1.01
#